data_AF-A0A3P3Z4S2-F1
#
_entry.id   AF-A0A3P3Z4S2-F1
#
_cell.length_a   1.000
_cell.length_b   1.000
_cell.length_c   1.000
_cell.angle_alpha   90.00
_cell.angle_beta   90.00
_cell.angle_gamma   90.00
#
_symmetry.space_group_name_H-M   'P 1'
#
loop_
_entity.id
_entity.type
_entity.pdbx_description
1 polymer ?
#
loop_
_entity_poly.entity_id
_entity_poly.type
_entity_poly.pdbx_seq_one_letter_code
_entity_poly.pdbx_strand_id
1 'polypeptide(L)'
;MEHIPLVVRRMVAVEQSCGFVHFFPSFCDASAAPLVIKTEAFSSNVASDAVDDAAPAYQFVYDVMRSRNGHILFKQSYAERFMRSLTLAVPTHAFSAELQSLIQSRLQAYIEAPGVYLDGATEKNVKLLSWVPTAAASTNQAETLPIPVIVMLAKSSYPAESLYHEGAKLGLLFNAHRINPNAKVAQMGLRDRANAYLAENHVYEVLLVHDAADAYLVPEGSRSNYLLQKSDGTWWCSAEEDILVGITLKTAYRVLQACGLGSVQHAKLTLKDILESKSLYILGTSPTIMPVQSVLLYKDAETRGYYEEAVRALGATAGSVKQVSDDKAEILIPMNEELATTLRAQYFAEAASS
;
A
#
# COMPACT_ATOMS: atom_id res chain seq x y z
N MET A 1 -28.34 -2.52 1.56
CA MET A 1 -27.56 -2.26 2.78
C MET A 1 -27.45 -3.48 3.68
N GLU A 2 -28.56 -4.19 3.97
CA GLU A 2 -28.60 -5.34 4.90
C GLU A 2 -27.54 -6.44 4.64
N HIS A 3 -27.21 -6.73 3.38
CA HIS A 3 -26.21 -7.74 3.00
C HIS A 3 -24.75 -7.29 3.08
N ILE A 4 -24.47 -6.03 3.45
CA ILE A 4 -23.10 -5.52 3.63
C ILE A 4 -22.79 -5.55 5.13
N PRO A 5 -21.73 -6.22 5.61
CA PRO A 5 -21.37 -6.24 7.03
C PRO A 5 -21.14 -4.84 7.59
N LEU A 6 -21.46 -4.63 8.87
CA LEU A 6 -21.33 -3.31 9.52
C LEU A 6 -19.89 -2.76 9.45
N VAL A 7 -18.89 -3.63 9.65
CA VAL A 7 -17.47 -3.26 9.53
C VAL A 7 -17.12 -2.73 8.14
N VAL A 8 -17.64 -3.35 7.08
CA VAL A 8 -17.45 -2.89 5.69
C VAL A 8 -18.13 -1.53 5.48
N ARG A 9 -19.35 -1.36 6.00
CA ARG A 9 -20.06 -0.07 5.91
C ARG A 9 -19.26 1.06 6.56
N ARG A 10 -18.66 0.80 7.73
CA ARG A 10 -17.78 1.75 8.43
C ARG A 10 -16.53 2.08 7.62
N MET A 11 -15.85 1.08 7.05
CA MET A 11 -14.69 1.28 6.17
C MET A 11 -15.03 2.19 4.98
N VAL A 12 -16.15 1.91 4.30
CA VAL A 12 -16.63 2.73 3.18
C VAL A 12 -16.93 4.16 3.64
N ALA A 13 -17.66 4.33 4.76
CA ALA A 13 -18.00 5.66 5.29
C ALA A 13 -16.76 6.53 5.58
N VAL A 14 -15.69 5.92 6.11
CA VAL A 14 -14.45 6.63 6.47
C VAL A 14 -13.62 6.99 5.24
N GLU A 15 -13.60 6.13 4.22
CA GLU A 15 -12.66 6.24 3.11
C GLU A 15 -13.24 6.83 1.83
N GLN A 16 -14.55 6.80 1.64
CA GLN A 16 -15.18 7.24 0.40
C GLN A 16 -14.96 8.75 0.11
N SER A 17 -14.90 9.08 -1.18
CA SER A 17 -14.82 10.45 -1.70
C SER A 17 -15.64 10.56 -3.01
N CYS A 18 -16.85 10.00 -3.05
CA CYS A 18 -17.74 9.94 -4.21
C CYS A 18 -19.21 10.11 -3.81
N GLY A 19 -20.10 10.36 -4.78
CA GLY A 19 -21.55 10.41 -4.53
C GLY A 19 -22.21 9.03 -4.41
N PHE A 20 -21.61 7.99 -4.99
CA PHE A 20 -22.10 6.62 -4.95
C PHE A 20 -20.97 5.61 -5.12
N VAL A 21 -21.25 4.38 -4.71
CA VAL A 21 -20.41 3.20 -4.92
C VAL A 21 -21.11 2.21 -5.84
N HIS A 22 -20.33 1.39 -6.55
CA HIS A 22 -20.85 0.17 -7.19
C HIS A 22 -20.65 -1.00 -6.23
N PHE A 23 -21.73 -1.67 -5.85
CA PHE A 23 -21.70 -2.89 -5.06
C PHE A 23 -22.11 -4.09 -5.91
N PHE A 24 -21.25 -5.11 -5.95
CA PHE A 24 -21.54 -6.39 -6.56
C PHE A 24 -21.67 -7.45 -5.46
N PRO A 25 -22.86 -8.04 -5.24
CA PRO A 25 -23.02 -9.15 -4.30
C PRO A 25 -22.19 -10.38 -4.69
N SER A 26 -22.06 -10.62 -5.99
CA SER A 26 -21.13 -11.60 -6.57
C SER A 26 -20.32 -10.94 -7.68
N PHE A 27 -19.05 -10.64 -7.39
CA PHE A 27 -18.19 -9.94 -8.32
C PHE A 27 -17.72 -10.82 -9.49
N CYS A 28 -17.84 -12.14 -9.35
CA CYS A 28 -17.43 -13.10 -10.39
C CYS A 28 -18.56 -13.41 -11.39
N ASP A 29 -19.80 -13.04 -11.10
CA ASP A 29 -20.93 -13.23 -12.03
C ASP A 29 -20.85 -12.21 -13.17
N ALA A 30 -20.41 -12.62 -14.35
CA ALA A 30 -20.25 -11.75 -15.51
C ALA A 30 -21.54 -11.08 -15.99
N SER A 31 -22.71 -11.64 -15.68
CA SER A 31 -24.02 -11.10 -16.08
C SER A 31 -24.56 -10.04 -15.11
N ALA A 32 -24.01 -9.97 -13.89
CA ALA A 32 -24.50 -9.07 -12.85
C ALA A 32 -24.14 -7.60 -13.13
N ALA A 33 -25.16 -6.74 -13.08
CA ALA A 33 -24.99 -5.29 -12.98
C ALA A 33 -24.69 -4.87 -11.52
N PRO A 34 -23.96 -3.77 -11.29
CA PRO A 34 -23.74 -3.27 -9.95
C PRO A 34 -25.03 -2.73 -9.33
N LEU A 35 -25.20 -2.94 -8.04
CA LEU A 35 -26.11 -2.16 -7.22
C LEU A 35 -25.44 -0.79 -6.95
N VAL A 36 -26.05 0.28 -7.44
CA VAL A 36 -25.58 1.65 -7.19
C VAL A 36 -26.10 2.12 -5.84
N ILE A 37 -25.20 2.40 -4.89
CA ILE A 37 -25.57 2.82 -3.53
C ILE A 37 -25.00 4.21 -3.27
N LYS A 38 -25.88 5.17 -2.93
CA LYS A 38 -25.46 6.52 -2.52
C LYS A 38 -24.60 6.47 -1.27
N THR A 39 -23.51 7.24 -1.24
CA THR A 39 -22.55 7.22 -0.12
C THR A 39 -23.14 7.71 1.20
N GLU A 40 -24.15 8.59 1.15
CA GLU A 40 -24.94 9.04 2.31
C GLU A 40 -25.54 7.89 3.12
N ALA A 41 -25.87 6.76 2.47
CA ALA A 41 -26.42 5.58 3.13
C ALA A 41 -25.42 4.89 4.08
N PHE A 42 -24.12 5.16 3.94
CA PHE A 42 -23.07 4.61 4.82
C PHE A 42 -22.79 5.53 6.03
N SER A 43 -23.14 6.81 5.95
CA SER A 43 -22.79 7.82 6.97
C SER A 43 -23.70 7.84 8.21
N SER A 44 -24.92 7.29 8.14
CA SER A 44 -25.93 7.40 9.20
C SER A 44 -25.79 6.43 10.38
N ASN A 45 -24.78 5.54 10.39
CA ASN A 45 -24.67 4.43 11.35
C ASN A 45 -23.32 4.35 12.13
N VAL A 46 -22.60 5.47 12.25
CA VAL A 46 -21.29 5.49 12.93
C VAL A 46 -21.45 5.87 14.42
N ALA A 47 -22.00 4.97 15.22
CA ALA A 47 -21.75 4.99 16.66
C ALA A 47 -20.37 4.34 16.91
N SER A 48 -19.50 5.07 17.60
CA SER A 48 -18.14 4.67 17.95
C SER A 48 -18.17 3.71 19.13
N ASP A 49 -17.96 2.43 18.87
CA ASP A 49 -17.43 1.51 19.87
C ASP A 49 -16.27 0.75 19.24
N ALA A 50 -15.21 0.65 20.03
CA ALA A 50 -13.94 0.01 19.69
C ALA A 50 -14.16 -1.36 19.07
N VAL A 51 -13.37 -1.68 18.05
CA VAL A 51 -13.40 -3.01 17.42
C VAL A 51 -12.81 -3.98 18.44
N ASP A 52 -13.66 -4.90 18.89
CA ASP A 52 -13.34 -6.02 19.78
C ASP A 52 -12.18 -6.86 19.20
N ASP A 53 -11.23 -7.25 20.04
CA ASP A 53 -9.99 -8.02 19.72
C ASP A 53 -10.26 -9.48 19.29
N ALA A 54 -11.49 -9.79 18.86
CA ALA A 54 -11.85 -11.10 18.35
C ALA A 54 -11.24 -11.32 16.94
N ALA A 55 -10.90 -12.58 16.65
CA ALA A 55 -10.45 -12.97 15.30
C ALA A 55 -11.46 -12.45 14.26
N PRO A 56 -10.98 -11.81 13.17
CA PRO A 56 -11.88 -11.12 12.27
C PRO A 56 -12.79 -12.14 11.59
N ALA A 57 -14.10 -11.90 11.66
CA ALA A 57 -15.12 -12.72 10.98
C ALA A 57 -14.91 -12.74 9.45
N TYR A 58 -14.17 -11.78 8.92
CA TYR A 58 -13.88 -11.62 7.50
C TYR A 58 -12.41 -11.33 7.23
N GLN A 59 -11.89 -11.91 6.15
CA GLN A 59 -10.67 -11.47 5.51
C GLN A 59 -11.00 -10.40 4.46
N PHE A 60 -10.39 -9.22 4.59
CA PHE A 60 -10.63 -8.10 3.66
C PHE A 60 -9.54 -8.04 2.59
N VAL A 61 -9.90 -8.30 1.34
CA VAL A 61 -9.02 -8.16 0.18
C VAL A 61 -9.31 -6.84 -0.50
N TYR A 62 -8.29 -6.04 -0.78
CA TYR A 62 -8.50 -4.73 -1.39
C TYR A 62 -7.42 -4.39 -2.40
N ASP A 63 -7.74 -3.46 -3.30
CA ASP A 63 -6.74 -2.78 -4.11
C ASP A 63 -7.06 -1.29 -4.24
N VAL A 64 -6.04 -0.46 -4.45
CA VAL A 64 -6.15 0.98 -4.67
C VAL A 64 -5.35 1.34 -5.90
N MET A 65 -6.03 1.91 -6.89
CA MET A 65 -5.51 2.26 -8.20
C MET A 65 -5.62 3.77 -8.40
N ARG A 66 -4.72 4.35 -9.18
CA ARG A 66 -4.79 5.76 -9.57
C ARG A 66 -5.53 5.84 -10.90
N SER A 67 -6.66 6.55 -10.93
CA SER A 67 -7.29 6.97 -12.17
C SER A 67 -6.86 8.38 -12.52
N ARG A 68 -6.58 8.62 -13.80
CA ARG A 68 -6.15 9.90 -14.35
C ARG A 68 -6.74 10.07 -15.75
N ASN A 69 -7.37 11.21 -16.01
CA ASN A 69 -7.95 11.59 -17.30
C ASN A 69 -8.87 10.51 -17.91
N GLY A 70 -9.72 9.88 -17.10
CA GLY A 70 -10.65 8.84 -17.58
C GLY A 70 -10.04 7.44 -17.76
N HIS A 71 -8.78 7.24 -17.36
CA HIS A 71 -8.10 5.95 -17.43
C HIS A 71 -7.60 5.49 -16.07
N ILE A 72 -7.45 4.18 -15.88
CA ILE A 72 -6.78 3.60 -14.71
C ILE A 72 -5.35 3.27 -15.11
N LEU A 73 -4.37 3.85 -14.42
CA LEU A 73 -2.97 3.57 -14.68
C LEU A 73 -2.66 2.10 -14.32
N PHE A 74 -1.95 1.38 -15.19
CA PHE A 74 -1.59 -0.04 -15.00
C PHE A 74 -2.80 -0.96 -14.74
N LYS A 75 -3.94 -0.70 -15.38
CA LYS A 75 -5.22 -1.39 -15.15
C LYS A 75 -5.10 -2.91 -15.16
N GLN A 76 -4.37 -3.46 -16.13
CA GLN A 76 -4.14 -4.90 -16.24
C GLN A 76 -3.44 -5.46 -14.98
N SER A 77 -2.35 -4.83 -14.54
CA SER A 77 -1.57 -5.29 -13.39
C SER A 77 -2.35 -5.24 -12.08
N TYR A 78 -3.25 -4.26 -11.92
CA TYR A 78 -4.15 -4.19 -10.76
C TYR A 78 -5.18 -5.32 -10.78
N ALA A 79 -5.74 -5.65 -11.95
CA ALA A 79 -6.65 -6.79 -12.07
C ALA A 79 -5.96 -8.12 -11.72
N GLU A 80 -4.73 -8.33 -12.19
CA GLU A 80 -3.91 -9.51 -11.85
C GLU A 80 -3.66 -9.61 -10.35
N ARG A 81 -3.25 -8.51 -9.71
CA ARG A 81 -2.94 -8.49 -8.27
C ARG A 81 -4.19 -8.70 -7.41
N PHE A 82 -5.31 -8.08 -7.78
CA PHE A 82 -6.56 -8.27 -7.05
C PHE A 82 -7.03 -9.72 -7.14
N MET A 83 -7.01 -10.32 -8.35
CA MET A 83 -7.31 -11.74 -8.55
C MET A 83 -6.37 -12.64 -7.74
N ARG A 84 -5.05 -12.39 -7.79
CA ARG A 84 -4.07 -13.16 -7.01
C ARG A 84 -4.33 -13.05 -5.51
N SER A 85 -4.67 -11.86 -5.01
CA SER A 85 -4.98 -11.65 -3.59
C SER A 85 -6.26 -12.38 -3.17
N LEU A 86 -7.27 -12.44 -4.04
CA LEU A 86 -8.45 -13.27 -3.83
C LEU A 86 -8.09 -14.76 -3.77
N THR A 87 -7.28 -15.27 -4.71
CA THR A 87 -6.82 -16.67 -4.70
C THR A 87 -6.07 -17.03 -3.41
N LEU A 88 -5.25 -16.11 -2.88
CA LEU A 88 -4.54 -16.32 -1.62
C LEU A 88 -5.46 -16.25 -0.39
N ALA A 89 -6.55 -15.48 -0.45
CA ALA A 89 -7.54 -15.38 0.62
C ALA A 89 -8.52 -16.56 0.63
N VAL A 90 -8.84 -17.14 -0.54
CA VAL A 90 -9.72 -18.29 -0.70
C VAL A 90 -9.09 -19.36 -1.58
N PRO A 91 -8.05 -20.08 -1.09
CA PRO A 91 -7.29 -21.03 -1.91
C PRO A 91 -8.10 -22.23 -2.41
N THR A 92 -9.23 -22.54 -1.76
CA THR A 92 -10.16 -23.60 -2.16
C THR A 92 -11.13 -23.17 -3.26
N HIS A 93 -11.19 -21.88 -3.60
CA HIS A 93 -12.09 -21.36 -4.62
C HIS A 93 -11.37 -21.18 -5.95
N ALA A 94 -11.85 -21.87 -6.99
CA ALA A 94 -11.34 -21.72 -8.35
C ALA A 94 -12.02 -20.53 -9.05
N PHE A 95 -11.22 -19.50 -9.37
CA PHE A 95 -11.68 -18.36 -10.16
C PHE A 95 -11.60 -18.66 -11.66
N SER A 96 -12.57 -18.15 -12.43
CA SER A 96 -12.56 -18.32 -13.89
C SER A 96 -11.45 -17.49 -14.55
N ALA A 97 -11.00 -17.93 -15.72
CA ALA A 97 -9.96 -17.23 -16.48
C ALA A 97 -10.39 -15.82 -16.93
N GLU A 98 -11.70 -15.60 -17.07
CA GLU A 98 -12.31 -14.33 -17.47
C GLU A 98 -12.36 -13.30 -16.32
N LEU A 99 -12.07 -13.69 -15.07
CA LEU A 99 -12.18 -12.77 -13.93
C LEU A 99 -11.29 -11.53 -14.10
N GLN A 100 -10.09 -11.69 -14.66
CA GLN A 100 -9.19 -10.56 -14.90
C GLN A 100 -9.81 -9.53 -15.85
N SER A 101 -10.41 -9.97 -16.97
CA SER A 101 -11.05 -9.06 -17.93
C SER A 101 -12.33 -8.44 -17.34
N LEU A 102 -13.06 -9.19 -16.52
CA LEU A 102 -14.23 -8.71 -15.80
C LEU A 102 -13.89 -7.63 -14.75
N ILE A 103 -12.78 -7.80 -14.00
CA ILE A 103 -12.28 -6.75 -13.09
C ILE A 103 -12.03 -5.46 -13.88
N GLN A 104 -11.31 -5.56 -15.01
CA GLN A 104 -10.95 -4.40 -15.82
C GLN A 104 -12.18 -3.68 -16.40
N SER A 105 -13.15 -4.42 -16.94
CA SER A 105 -14.36 -3.82 -17.53
C SER A 105 -15.23 -3.14 -16.47
N ARG A 106 -15.41 -3.76 -15.30
CA ARG A 106 -16.18 -3.19 -14.18
C ARG A 106 -15.55 -1.93 -13.61
N LEU A 107 -14.23 -1.92 -13.51
CA LEU A 107 -13.48 -0.74 -13.09
C LEU A 107 -13.60 0.40 -14.09
N GLN A 108 -13.47 0.10 -15.39
CA GLN A 108 -13.64 1.09 -16.45
C GLN A 108 -15.07 1.68 -16.42
N ALA A 109 -16.09 0.81 -16.34
CA ALA A 109 -17.48 1.22 -16.23
C ALA A 109 -17.75 2.08 -14.99
N TYR A 110 -17.10 1.81 -13.86
CA TYR A 110 -17.25 2.65 -12.67
C TYR A 110 -16.68 4.06 -12.86
N ILE A 111 -15.46 4.19 -13.42
CA ILE A 111 -14.86 5.51 -13.63
C ILE A 111 -15.51 6.31 -14.77
N GLU A 112 -16.20 5.65 -15.70
CA GLU A 112 -16.97 6.31 -16.75
C GLU A 112 -18.39 6.66 -16.30
N ALA A 113 -18.84 6.16 -15.16
CA ALA A 113 -20.20 6.35 -14.69
C ALA A 113 -20.50 7.83 -14.44
N PRO A 114 -21.60 8.39 -15.00
CA PRO A 114 -21.96 9.78 -14.77
C PRO A 114 -22.07 10.11 -13.28
N GLY A 115 -21.41 11.20 -12.86
CA GLY A 115 -21.41 11.67 -11.48
C GLY A 115 -20.46 10.92 -10.53
N VAL A 116 -19.63 10.00 -11.03
CA VAL A 116 -18.60 9.34 -10.18
C VAL A 116 -17.52 10.33 -9.75
N TYR A 117 -17.00 11.12 -10.69
CA TYR A 117 -16.10 12.23 -10.40
C TYR A 117 -16.93 13.48 -10.10
N LEU A 118 -16.70 14.03 -8.92
CA LEU A 118 -17.23 15.33 -8.52
C LEU A 118 -16.26 16.44 -8.96
N ASP A 119 -16.81 17.64 -9.16
CA ASP A 119 -16.05 18.89 -9.23
C ASP A 119 -15.00 18.99 -10.36
N GLY A 120 -15.18 18.25 -11.45
CA GLY A 120 -14.26 18.28 -12.60
C GLY A 120 -12.88 17.68 -12.30
N ALA A 121 -12.74 16.93 -11.20
CA ALA A 121 -11.49 16.25 -10.86
C ALA A 121 -11.11 15.24 -11.95
N THR A 122 -9.89 15.39 -12.48
CA THR A 122 -9.35 14.48 -13.51
C THR A 122 -8.51 13.36 -12.92
N GLU A 123 -8.30 13.31 -11.60
CA GLU A 123 -7.42 12.34 -10.97
C GLU A 123 -7.87 11.94 -9.56
N LYS A 124 -8.09 10.64 -9.31
CA LYS A 124 -8.54 10.08 -8.02
C LYS A 124 -8.03 8.66 -7.80
N ASN A 125 -8.00 8.23 -6.55
CA ASN A 125 -7.78 6.84 -6.18
C ASN A 125 -9.12 6.08 -6.29
N VAL A 126 -9.12 4.99 -7.06
CA VAL A 126 -10.22 4.02 -7.15
C VAL A 126 -9.88 2.84 -6.24
N LYS A 127 -10.79 2.44 -5.37
CA LYS A 127 -10.60 1.31 -4.45
C LYS A 127 -11.55 0.17 -4.78
N LEU A 128 -11.01 -1.04 -4.80
CA LEU A 128 -11.74 -2.30 -4.72
C LEU A 128 -11.67 -2.80 -3.28
N LEU A 129 -12.81 -3.21 -2.72
CA LEU A 129 -12.89 -3.83 -1.39
C LEU A 129 -13.78 -5.06 -1.44
N SER A 130 -13.20 -6.23 -1.16
CA SER A 130 -13.87 -7.50 -0.95
C SER A 130 -13.77 -7.94 0.51
N TRP A 131 -14.75 -8.70 0.96
CA TRP A 131 -14.75 -9.35 2.26
C TRP A 131 -15.19 -10.79 2.12
N VAL A 132 -14.38 -11.70 2.64
CA VAL A 132 -14.63 -13.14 2.58
C VAL A 132 -14.74 -13.68 4.01
N PRO A 133 -15.77 -14.47 4.37
CA PRO A 133 -15.85 -15.09 5.69
C PRO A 133 -14.61 -15.97 5.97
N THR A 134 -14.01 -15.81 7.15
CA THR A 134 -12.81 -16.58 7.53
C THR A 134 -13.07 -18.09 7.58
N ALA A 135 -14.28 -18.51 7.98
CA ALA A 135 -14.69 -19.92 7.96
C ALA A 135 -14.74 -20.52 6.54
N ALA A 136 -15.15 -19.73 5.54
CA ALA A 136 -15.22 -20.16 4.15
C ALA A 136 -13.84 -20.37 3.51
N ALA A 137 -12.79 -19.77 4.07
CA ALA A 137 -11.41 -20.03 3.65
C ALA A 137 -10.90 -21.43 4.05
N SER A 138 -11.62 -22.14 4.92
CA SER A 138 -11.20 -23.42 5.53
C SER A 138 -12.02 -24.65 5.12
N THR A 139 -13.14 -24.46 4.41
CA THR A 139 -14.05 -25.55 4.03
C THR A 139 -13.83 -26.00 2.59
N ASN A 140 -13.67 -27.31 2.38
CA ASN A 140 -13.61 -27.97 1.07
C ASN A 140 -14.99 -28.11 0.38
N GLN A 141 -16.03 -27.41 0.86
CA GLN A 141 -17.34 -27.47 0.24
C GLN A 141 -17.38 -26.54 -0.96
N ALA A 142 -17.54 -27.13 -2.15
CA ALA A 142 -17.71 -26.48 -3.43
C ALA A 142 -19.07 -25.77 -3.57
N GLU A 143 -19.51 -25.06 -2.53
CA GLU A 143 -20.58 -24.09 -2.71
C GLU A 143 -19.99 -22.86 -3.38
N THR A 144 -20.69 -22.34 -4.39
CA THR A 144 -20.37 -21.07 -5.05
C THR A 144 -20.33 -19.97 -3.98
N LEU A 145 -19.14 -19.65 -3.49
CA LEU A 145 -18.96 -18.58 -2.53
C LEU A 145 -19.16 -17.25 -3.27
N PRO A 146 -20.22 -16.47 -2.99
CA PRO A 146 -20.33 -15.15 -3.59
C PRO A 146 -19.14 -14.31 -3.09
N ILE A 147 -18.41 -13.69 -4.01
CA ILE A 147 -17.30 -12.78 -3.68
C ILE A 147 -17.85 -11.36 -3.77
N PRO A 148 -18.32 -10.76 -2.67
CA PRO A 148 -18.86 -9.42 -2.70
C PRO A 148 -17.73 -8.40 -2.90
N VAL A 149 -17.98 -7.38 -3.71
CA VAL A 149 -17.01 -6.30 -3.95
C VAL A 149 -17.72 -4.96 -4.00
N ILE A 150 -17.11 -3.98 -3.33
CA ILE A 150 -17.42 -2.56 -3.51
C ILE A 150 -16.31 -1.91 -4.36
N VAL A 151 -16.73 -1.17 -5.38
CA VAL A 151 -15.89 -0.23 -6.13
C VAL A 151 -16.28 1.19 -5.72
N MET A 152 -15.30 1.98 -5.29
CA MET A 152 -15.52 3.36 -4.87
C MET A 152 -14.34 4.28 -5.24
N LEU A 153 -14.59 5.58 -5.37
CA LEU A 153 -13.50 6.56 -5.23
C LEU A 153 -13.17 6.72 -3.75
N ALA A 154 -11.92 6.49 -3.40
CA ALA A 154 -11.41 6.69 -2.06
C ALA A 154 -10.74 8.06 -1.92
N LYS A 155 -10.63 8.55 -0.69
CA LYS A 155 -9.82 9.73 -0.34
C LYS A 155 -8.44 9.60 -0.98
N SER A 156 -8.13 10.58 -1.81
CA SER A 156 -6.89 10.61 -2.58
C SER A 156 -5.95 11.60 -1.93
N SER A 157 -4.71 11.17 -1.68
CA SER A 157 -3.64 12.04 -1.20
C SER A 157 -2.43 11.78 -2.08
N TYR A 158 -2.16 12.72 -2.98
CA TYR A 158 -0.97 12.70 -3.83
C TYR A 158 0.06 13.65 -3.22
N PRO A 159 1.35 13.30 -3.19
CA PRO A 159 2.37 14.21 -2.69
C PRO A 159 2.35 15.53 -3.48
N ALA A 160 2.56 16.62 -2.75
CA ALA A 160 2.86 17.91 -3.35
C ALA A 160 4.14 17.80 -4.20
N GLU A 161 4.24 18.63 -5.23
CA GLU A 161 5.43 18.66 -6.10
C GLU A 161 6.72 18.91 -5.30
N SER A 162 6.66 19.78 -4.30
CA SER A 162 7.79 20.06 -3.41
C SER A 162 8.37 18.82 -2.74
N LEU A 163 7.56 17.79 -2.42
CA LEU A 163 8.05 16.56 -1.78
C LEU A 163 8.95 15.73 -2.70
N TYR A 164 8.89 15.92 -4.02
CA TYR A 164 9.82 15.28 -4.95
C TYR A 164 11.17 15.99 -5.04
N HIS A 165 11.24 17.25 -4.60
CA HIS A 165 12.47 18.04 -4.49
C HIS A 165 13.08 17.95 -3.09
N GLU A 166 12.24 18.08 -2.06
CA GLU A 166 12.63 18.09 -0.65
C GLU A 166 12.80 16.70 -0.06
N GLY A 167 12.05 15.72 -0.57
CA GLY A 167 12.03 14.34 -0.10
C GLY A 167 11.07 14.11 1.07
N ALA A 168 10.61 12.87 1.18
CA ALA A 168 9.74 12.46 2.27
C ALA A 168 10.52 12.18 3.55
N LYS A 169 9.89 12.49 4.69
CA LYS A 169 10.35 12.04 6.00
C LYS A 169 9.69 10.71 6.35
N LEU A 170 10.49 9.73 6.75
CA LEU A 170 10.02 8.44 7.21
C LEU A 170 10.21 8.26 8.71
N GLY A 171 9.56 7.26 9.28
CA GLY A 171 9.90 6.74 10.60
C GLY A 171 10.10 5.23 10.60
N LEU A 172 10.56 4.70 11.73
CA LEU A 172 10.70 3.26 11.96
C LEU A 172 9.62 2.79 12.93
N LEU A 173 8.78 1.85 12.48
CA LEU A 173 7.81 1.18 13.33
C LEU A 173 8.37 -0.18 13.74
N PHE A 174 8.95 -0.25 14.93
CA PHE A 174 9.51 -1.48 15.50
C PHE A 174 8.44 -2.50 15.88
N ASN A 175 8.84 -3.77 15.92
CA ASN A 175 7.99 -4.92 16.25
C ASN A 175 6.72 -4.92 15.39
N ALA A 176 6.90 -4.72 14.08
CA ALA A 176 5.83 -4.65 13.11
C ALA A 176 6.17 -5.46 11.88
N HIS A 177 5.30 -6.42 11.57
CA HIS A 177 5.42 -7.29 10.40
C HIS A 177 4.03 -7.57 9.86
N ARG A 178 3.96 -7.94 8.58
CA ARG A 178 2.72 -8.39 7.96
C ARG A 178 2.61 -9.90 8.03
N ILE A 179 1.40 -10.37 8.31
CA ILE A 179 1.03 -11.76 8.09
C ILE A 179 0.77 -11.95 6.58
N ASN A 180 1.46 -12.89 5.93
CA ASN A 180 1.37 -13.16 4.48
C ASN A 180 1.44 -11.90 3.60
N PRO A 181 2.63 -11.29 3.45
CA PRO A 181 2.77 -9.99 2.79
C PRO A 181 2.40 -10.02 1.31
N ASN A 182 2.44 -11.18 0.64
CA ASN A 182 2.14 -11.30 -0.79
C ASN A 182 0.66 -11.09 -1.14
N ALA A 183 -0.25 -11.21 -0.18
CA ALA A 183 -1.67 -10.93 -0.37
C ALA A 183 -1.99 -9.49 0.10
N LYS A 184 -2.72 -8.72 -0.71
CA LYS A 184 -3.15 -7.36 -0.34
C LYS A 184 -4.39 -7.40 0.58
N VAL A 185 -4.20 -7.99 1.76
CA VAL A 185 -5.21 -8.17 2.79
C VAL A 185 -5.08 -7.08 3.87
N ALA A 186 -6.20 -6.55 4.35
CA ALA A 186 -6.18 -5.54 5.40
C ALA A 186 -5.81 -6.16 6.76
N GLN A 187 -4.82 -5.58 7.43
CA GLN A 187 -4.41 -5.93 8.80
C GLN A 187 -4.65 -4.72 9.68
N MET A 188 -5.85 -4.61 10.24
CA MET A 188 -6.35 -3.38 10.88
C MET A 188 -5.47 -2.94 12.06
N GLY A 189 -5.05 -3.85 12.95
CA GLY A 189 -4.16 -3.51 14.06
C GLY A 189 -2.82 -2.90 13.62
N LEU A 190 -2.18 -3.49 12.59
CA LEU A 190 -0.95 -2.92 12.02
C LEU A 190 -1.22 -1.56 11.35
N ARG A 191 -2.35 -1.44 10.65
CA ARG A 191 -2.77 -0.20 9.98
C ARG A 191 -3.01 0.93 10.98
N ASP A 192 -3.61 0.64 12.12
CA ASP A 192 -3.93 1.62 13.17
C ASP A 192 -2.67 2.07 13.90
N ARG A 193 -1.75 1.13 14.23
CA ARG A 193 -0.42 1.45 14.75
C ARG A 193 0.35 2.39 13.81
N ALA A 194 0.38 2.07 12.53
CA ALA A 194 1.04 2.91 11.53
C ALA A 194 0.36 4.29 11.44
N ASN A 195 -0.97 4.35 11.33
CA ASN A 195 -1.73 5.61 11.30
C ASN A 195 -1.41 6.52 12.49
N ALA A 196 -1.42 5.96 13.70
CA ALA A 196 -1.10 6.70 14.92
C ALA A 196 0.32 7.26 14.86
N TYR A 197 1.30 6.44 14.45
CA TYR A 197 2.69 6.88 14.31
C TYR A 197 2.83 8.04 13.32
N LEU A 198 2.22 7.94 12.14
CA LEU A 198 2.28 8.98 11.11
C LEU A 198 1.73 10.31 11.62
N ALA A 199 0.58 10.26 12.31
CA ALA A 199 -0.09 11.44 12.86
C ALA A 199 0.71 12.09 13.99
N GLU A 200 1.26 11.30 14.92
CA GLU A 200 2.03 11.76 16.07
C GLU A 200 3.38 12.38 15.69
N ASN A 201 4.04 11.81 14.68
CA ASN A 201 5.43 12.17 14.35
C ASN A 201 5.57 13.02 13.09
N HIS A 202 4.45 13.33 12.42
CA HIS A 202 4.42 14.14 11.19
C HIS A 202 5.37 13.62 10.10
N VAL A 203 5.50 12.29 10.01
CA VAL A 203 6.23 11.61 8.94
C VAL A 203 5.26 11.16 7.85
N TYR A 204 5.76 11.07 6.62
CA TYR A 204 4.95 10.70 5.46
C TYR A 204 4.58 9.21 5.47
N GLU A 205 5.53 8.36 5.86
CA GLU A 205 5.38 6.91 5.89
C GLU A 205 6.27 6.30 6.99
N VAL A 206 5.96 5.07 7.42
CA VAL A 206 6.82 4.28 8.32
C VAL A 206 7.32 3.04 7.61
N LEU A 207 8.59 2.71 7.84
CA LEU A 207 9.16 1.40 7.52
C LEU A 207 8.83 0.43 8.66
N LEU A 208 8.37 -0.76 8.32
CA LEU A 208 8.07 -1.82 9.27
C LEU A 208 9.39 -2.51 9.62
N VAL A 209 9.73 -2.53 10.91
CA VAL A 209 10.95 -3.18 11.39
C VAL A 209 10.53 -4.37 12.23
N HIS A 210 11.00 -5.56 11.84
CA HIS A 210 10.81 -6.77 12.61
C HIS A 210 11.65 -6.73 13.91
N ASP A 211 11.42 -7.70 14.79
CA ASP A 211 12.16 -7.80 16.06
C ASP A 211 13.55 -8.42 15.88
N ALA A 212 14.24 -8.61 17.00
CA ALA A 212 15.58 -9.19 17.06
C ALA A 212 15.65 -10.64 16.55
N ALA A 213 14.57 -11.43 16.68
CA ALA A 213 14.54 -12.83 16.23
C ALA A 213 14.63 -12.92 14.69
N ASP A 214 14.11 -11.91 14.00
CA ASP A 214 14.20 -11.74 12.55
C ASP A 214 15.36 -10.82 12.13
N ALA A 215 16.36 -10.63 13.00
CA ALA A 215 17.53 -9.79 12.75
C ALA A 215 17.18 -8.36 12.28
N TYR A 216 16.08 -7.79 12.80
CA TYR A 216 15.62 -6.44 12.44
C TYR A 216 15.42 -6.26 10.92
N LEU A 217 14.82 -7.25 10.28
CA LEU A 217 14.38 -7.18 8.88
C LEU A 217 13.49 -5.95 8.65
N VAL A 218 13.71 -5.27 7.53
CA VAL A 218 12.89 -4.12 7.09
C VAL A 218 12.28 -4.45 5.73
N PRO A 219 11.21 -5.26 5.67
CA PRO A 219 10.68 -5.72 4.39
C PRO A 219 10.08 -4.59 3.56
N GLU A 220 9.19 -3.77 4.14
CA GLU A 220 8.47 -2.73 3.43
C GLU A 220 7.95 -1.64 4.38
N GLY A 221 7.31 -0.62 3.83
CA GLY A 221 6.57 0.38 4.60
C GLY A 221 5.13 -0.03 4.88
N SER A 222 4.40 0.79 5.65
CA SER A 222 3.00 0.48 5.98
C SER A 222 2.10 0.41 4.75
N ARG A 223 2.38 1.20 3.70
CA ARG A 223 1.65 1.25 2.41
C ARG A 223 2.52 1.22 1.18
N SER A 224 3.84 1.15 1.35
CA SER A 224 4.80 1.35 0.28
C SER A 224 5.83 0.22 0.24
N ASN A 225 6.35 -0.07 -0.96
CA ASN A 225 7.68 -0.67 -1.04
C ASN A 225 8.73 0.44 -0.97
N TYR A 226 10.01 0.08 -1.00
CA TYR A 226 11.10 1.03 -1.15
C TYR A 226 12.16 0.50 -2.11
N LEU A 227 12.99 1.40 -2.63
CA LEU A 227 14.25 1.11 -3.31
C LEU A 227 15.37 1.83 -2.58
N LEU A 228 16.47 1.14 -2.33
CA LEU A 228 17.68 1.77 -1.85
C LEU A 228 18.81 1.60 -2.86
N GLN A 229 19.69 2.58 -2.92
CA GLN A 229 20.96 2.47 -3.61
C GLN A 229 22.06 2.25 -2.58
N LYS A 230 22.94 1.26 -2.79
CA LYS A 230 24.13 1.07 -1.96
C LYS A 230 25.26 2.01 -2.40
N SER A 231 26.33 2.09 -1.61
CA SER A 231 27.48 2.96 -1.87
C SER A 231 28.16 2.69 -3.22
N ASP A 232 28.15 1.43 -3.68
CA ASP A 232 28.66 0.99 -4.97
C ASP A 232 27.76 1.36 -6.17
N GLY A 233 26.60 1.98 -5.92
CA GLY A 233 25.64 2.40 -6.94
C GLY A 233 24.60 1.35 -7.33
N THR A 234 24.66 0.14 -6.76
CA THR A 234 23.68 -0.93 -7.04
C THR A 234 22.33 -0.66 -6.38
N TRP A 235 21.24 -1.02 -7.05
CA TRP A 235 19.86 -0.83 -6.58
C TRP A 235 19.30 -2.10 -5.95
N TRP A 236 18.63 -1.95 -4.81
CA TRP A 236 18.11 -3.06 -4.02
C TRP A 236 16.69 -2.78 -3.53
N CYS A 237 15.92 -3.85 -3.39
CA CYS A 237 14.74 -3.90 -2.54
C CYS A 237 14.67 -5.22 -1.77
N SER A 238 13.72 -5.32 -0.85
CA SER A 238 13.55 -6.50 -0.02
C SER A 238 13.17 -7.74 -0.82
N ALA A 239 13.46 -8.92 -0.27
CA ALA A 239 13.13 -10.22 -0.86
C ALA A 239 11.62 -10.33 -1.14
N GLU A 240 11.25 -10.90 -2.29
CA GLU A 240 9.86 -10.90 -2.76
C GLU A 240 8.93 -11.69 -1.82
N GLU A 241 9.44 -12.74 -1.19
CA GLU A 241 8.71 -13.53 -0.20
C GLU A 241 8.30 -12.74 1.05
N ASP A 242 9.04 -11.68 1.38
CA ASP A 242 8.85 -10.88 2.60
C ASP A 242 7.98 -9.63 2.36
N ILE A 243 7.58 -9.33 1.12
CA ILE A 243 6.86 -8.10 0.75
C ILE A 243 5.60 -8.32 -0.09
N LEU A 244 4.73 -7.32 -0.12
CA LEU A 244 3.77 -7.21 -1.21
C LEU A 244 4.51 -6.68 -2.44
N VAL A 245 4.70 -7.51 -3.46
CA VAL A 245 5.31 -7.06 -4.72
C VAL A 245 4.40 -6.05 -5.43
N GLY A 246 4.63 -4.77 -5.17
CA GLY A 246 3.79 -3.67 -5.62
C GLY A 246 3.88 -3.43 -7.13
N ILE A 247 2.80 -2.92 -7.72
CA ILE A 247 2.77 -2.54 -9.14
C ILE A 247 3.75 -1.39 -9.42
N THR A 248 3.86 -0.45 -8.48
CA THR A 248 4.86 0.63 -8.55
C THR A 248 6.29 0.08 -8.45
N LEU A 249 6.54 -0.97 -7.64
CA LEU A 249 7.84 -1.64 -7.57
C LEU A 249 8.21 -2.32 -8.89
N LYS A 250 7.31 -3.13 -9.46
CA LYS A 250 7.52 -3.73 -10.79
C LYS A 250 7.75 -2.68 -11.88
N THR A 251 7.06 -1.55 -11.78
CA THR A 251 7.25 -0.43 -12.71
C THR A 251 8.59 0.26 -12.49
N ALA A 252 9.04 0.40 -11.25
CA ALA A 252 10.35 1.00 -10.94
C ALA A 252 11.51 0.22 -11.57
N TYR A 253 11.39 -1.09 -11.76
CA TYR A 253 12.40 -1.90 -12.47
C TYR A 253 12.54 -1.45 -13.93
N ARG A 254 11.40 -1.27 -14.61
CA ARG A 254 11.37 -0.77 -15.99
C ARG A 254 11.90 0.66 -16.08
N VAL A 255 11.50 1.50 -15.12
CA VAL A 255 11.98 2.89 -15.02
C VAL A 255 13.51 2.95 -14.88
N LEU A 256 14.10 2.22 -13.93
CA LEU A 256 15.54 2.20 -13.73
C LEU A 256 16.29 1.70 -14.97
N GLN A 257 15.76 0.65 -15.62
CA GLN A 257 16.33 0.13 -16.86
C GLN A 257 16.26 1.17 -18.00
N ALA A 258 15.12 1.83 -18.19
CA ALA A 258 14.93 2.87 -19.21
C ALA A 258 15.83 4.09 -18.98
N CYS A 259 16.13 4.41 -17.71
CA CYS A 259 17.07 5.47 -17.35
C CYS A 259 18.55 5.05 -17.40
N GLY A 260 18.87 3.80 -17.78
CA GLY A 260 20.25 3.30 -17.84
C GLY A 260 20.90 3.07 -16.47
N LEU A 261 20.10 2.87 -15.42
CA LEU A 261 20.55 2.75 -14.03
C LEU A 261 20.75 1.30 -13.55
N GLY A 262 20.56 0.32 -14.45
CA GLY A 262 20.74 -1.10 -14.19
C GLY A 262 19.50 -1.81 -13.66
N SER A 263 19.70 -3.01 -13.09
CA SER A 263 18.64 -3.84 -12.51
C SER A 263 18.53 -3.66 -11.00
N VAL A 264 17.37 -4.04 -10.45
CA VAL A 264 17.15 -4.11 -9.00
C VAL A 264 17.45 -5.52 -8.50
N GLN A 265 18.22 -5.60 -7.42
CA GLN A 265 18.52 -6.84 -6.72
C GLN A 265 17.57 -7.03 -5.52
N HIS A 266 17.28 -8.28 -5.18
CA HIS A 266 16.44 -8.64 -4.03
C HIS A 266 17.28 -9.31 -2.95
N ALA A 267 17.11 -8.88 -1.71
CA ALA A 267 17.73 -9.50 -0.54
C ALA A 267 16.91 -9.28 0.73
N LYS A 268 17.22 -10.02 1.79
CA LYS A 268 16.70 -9.74 3.14
C LYS A 268 17.38 -8.49 3.69
N LEU A 269 16.81 -7.33 3.39
CA LEU A 269 17.32 -6.03 3.81
C LEU A 269 16.94 -5.76 5.26
N THR A 270 17.93 -5.37 6.05
CA THR A 270 17.79 -5.10 7.48
C THR A 270 17.83 -3.60 7.77
N LEU A 271 17.67 -3.22 9.03
CA LEU A 271 17.86 -1.83 9.45
C LEU A 271 19.23 -1.30 9.02
N LYS A 272 20.28 -2.13 9.03
CA LYS A 272 21.62 -1.74 8.58
C LYS A 272 21.63 -1.23 7.14
N ASP A 273 20.97 -1.93 6.22
CA ASP A 273 20.93 -1.53 4.81
C ASP A 273 20.24 -0.17 4.63
N ILE A 274 19.23 0.14 5.45
CA ILE A 274 18.58 1.45 5.46
C ILE A 274 19.54 2.54 5.96
N LEU A 275 20.21 2.29 7.09
CA LEU A 275 21.12 3.25 7.72
C LEU A 275 22.37 3.56 6.88
N GLU A 276 22.81 2.59 6.08
CA GLU A 276 24.01 2.67 5.23
C GLU A 276 23.68 2.97 3.75
N SER A 277 22.40 3.21 3.44
CA SER A 277 21.97 3.52 2.07
C SER A 277 22.55 4.84 1.57
N LYS A 278 22.98 4.86 0.31
CA LYS A 278 23.41 6.07 -0.40
C LYS A 278 22.20 6.93 -0.76
N SER A 279 21.09 6.30 -1.12
CA SER A 279 19.81 6.96 -1.36
C SER A 279 18.67 5.98 -1.08
N LEU A 280 17.50 6.52 -0.77
CA LEU A 280 16.30 5.75 -0.45
C LEU A 280 15.09 6.42 -1.13
N TYR A 281 14.21 5.59 -1.69
CA TYR A 281 12.99 6.01 -2.36
C TYR A 281 11.83 5.15 -1.86
N ILE A 282 10.68 5.77 -1.58
CA ILE A 282 9.45 5.02 -1.32
C ILE A 282 8.61 4.90 -2.57
N LEU A 283 7.93 3.77 -2.67
CA LEU A 283 7.19 3.34 -3.84
C LEU A 283 5.74 3.05 -3.51
N GLY A 284 4.82 3.69 -4.21
CA GLY A 284 3.40 3.42 -4.03
C GLY A 284 2.54 3.99 -5.15
N THR A 285 1.27 3.59 -5.19
CA THR A 285 0.32 4.05 -6.23
C THR A 285 0.17 5.57 -6.24
N SER A 286 0.07 6.18 -5.05
CA SER A 286 -0.06 7.64 -4.91
C SER A 286 1.27 8.38 -4.97
N PRO A 287 2.33 7.97 -4.24
CA PRO A 287 3.62 8.68 -4.29
C PRO A 287 4.47 8.41 -5.52
N THR A 288 4.13 7.41 -6.33
CA THR A 288 4.95 6.92 -7.45
C THR A 288 6.34 6.51 -6.97
N ILE A 289 7.41 7.14 -7.45
CA ILE A 289 8.79 6.98 -6.98
C ILE A 289 9.16 8.30 -6.30
N MET A 290 9.22 8.31 -4.96
CA MET A 290 9.46 9.53 -4.21
C MET A 290 10.74 9.40 -3.37
N PRO A 291 11.69 10.35 -3.46
CA PRO A 291 12.91 10.32 -2.68
C PRO A 291 12.62 10.50 -1.19
N VAL A 292 13.52 9.98 -0.36
CA VAL A 292 13.49 10.12 1.10
C VAL A 292 14.56 11.09 1.52
N GLN A 293 14.19 12.06 2.35
CA GLN A 293 15.09 13.05 2.93
C GLN A 293 15.66 12.59 4.26
N SER A 294 14.82 12.01 5.11
CA SER A 294 15.23 11.57 6.44
C SER A 294 14.42 10.39 6.93
N VAL A 295 15.00 9.66 7.87
CA VAL A 295 14.33 8.59 8.60
C VAL A 295 14.46 8.87 10.10
N LEU A 296 13.33 9.10 10.78
CA LEU A 296 13.25 9.21 12.23
C LEU A 296 13.58 7.83 12.83
N LEU A 297 14.71 7.77 13.54
CA LEU A 297 15.31 6.55 14.09
C LEU A 297 14.53 6.02 15.30
N TYR A 298 14.08 6.94 16.14
CA TYR A 298 13.29 6.67 17.33
C TYR A 298 12.49 7.90 17.72
N LYS A 299 11.34 7.68 18.37
CA LYS A 299 10.41 8.74 18.78
C LYS A 299 10.35 8.96 20.29
N ASP A 300 10.87 8.02 21.07
CA ASP A 300 10.85 7.98 22.52
C ASP A 300 11.96 7.05 23.06
N ALA A 301 12.11 6.97 24.39
CA ALA A 301 13.10 6.14 25.05
C ALA A 301 12.95 4.63 24.75
N GLU A 302 11.73 4.15 24.57
CA GLU A 302 11.47 2.74 24.26
C GLU A 302 11.98 2.38 22.86
N THR A 303 11.54 3.13 21.84
CA THR A 303 11.97 2.93 20.45
C THR A 303 13.46 3.19 20.26
N ARG A 304 14.04 4.07 21.08
CA ARG A 304 15.50 4.27 21.15
C ARG A 304 16.22 3.00 21.61
N GLY A 305 15.68 2.29 22.60
CA GLY A 305 16.22 1.01 23.06
C GLY A 305 16.29 -0.03 21.94
N TYR A 306 15.19 -0.20 21.18
CA TYR A 306 15.17 -1.10 20.02
C TYR A 306 16.18 -0.70 18.95
N TYR A 307 16.27 0.60 18.65
CA TYR A 307 17.25 1.12 17.69
C TYR A 307 18.69 0.83 18.11
N GLU A 308 19.06 1.14 19.36
CA GLU A 308 20.42 0.94 19.88
C GLU A 308 20.80 -0.55 19.94
N GLU A 309 19.85 -1.42 20.28
CA GLU A 309 20.03 -2.88 20.23
C GLU A 309 20.27 -3.35 18.79
N ALA A 310 19.45 -2.91 17.83
CA ALA A 310 19.57 -3.28 16.42
C ALA A 310 20.91 -2.82 15.81
N VAL A 311 21.31 -1.58 16.08
CA VAL A 311 22.60 -1.04 15.60
C VAL A 311 23.77 -1.87 16.13
N ARG A 312 23.73 -2.25 17.42
CA ARG A 312 24.76 -3.10 18.04
C ARG A 312 24.78 -4.51 17.44
N ALA A 313 23.61 -5.13 17.28
CA ALA A 313 23.48 -6.49 16.77
C ALA A 313 23.93 -6.62 15.31
N LEU A 314 23.62 -5.61 14.48
CA LEU A 314 23.95 -5.60 13.05
C LEU A 314 25.35 -5.05 12.75
N GLY A 315 26.01 -4.43 13.73
CA GLY A 315 27.24 -3.67 13.51
C GLY A 315 27.04 -2.58 12.44
N ALA A 316 25.92 -1.88 12.51
CA ALA A 316 25.54 -0.86 11.55
C ALA A 316 26.24 0.48 11.87
N THR A 317 26.67 1.19 10.85
CA THR A 317 27.13 2.58 11.00
C THR A 317 26.07 3.52 10.44
N ALA A 318 25.45 4.34 11.30
CA ALA A 318 24.58 5.40 10.83
C ALA A 318 25.42 6.53 10.22
N GLY A 319 24.96 7.10 9.10
CA GLY A 319 25.55 8.29 8.48
C GLY A 319 25.35 9.56 9.32
N SER A 320 24.95 10.65 8.68
CA SER A 320 24.72 11.92 9.38
C SER A 320 23.43 11.86 10.21
N VAL A 321 23.58 11.55 11.51
CA VAL A 321 22.49 11.62 12.49
C VAL A 321 22.31 13.06 12.96
N LYS A 322 21.07 13.53 12.93
CA LYS A 322 20.64 14.83 13.44
C LYS A 322 19.73 14.63 14.64
N GLN A 323 20.12 15.22 15.77
CA GLN A 323 19.25 15.26 16.94
C GLN A 323 18.08 16.22 16.66
N VAL A 324 16.85 15.73 16.88
CA VAL A 324 15.61 16.51 16.73
C VAL A 324 15.17 17.05 18.09
N SER A 325 15.26 16.22 19.13
CA SER A 325 15.06 16.55 20.55
C SER A 325 15.78 15.51 21.43
N ASP A 326 15.79 15.62 22.75
CA ASP A 326 16.49 14.68 23.64
C ASP A 326 16.13 13.20 23.37
N ASP A 327 14.86 12.95 23.04
CA ASP A 327 14.31 11.62 22.76
C ASP A 327 13.97 11.35 21.29
N LYS A 328 14.42 12.19 20.35
CA LYS A 328 14.19 12.00 18.90
C LYS A 328 15.44 12.31 18.08
N ALA A 329 15.80 11.39 17.19
CA ALA A 329 16.87 11.60 16.22
C ALA A 329 16.47 11.08 14.84
N GLU A 330 16.95 11.73 13.79
CA GLU A 330 16.75 11.31 12.41
C GLU A 330 18.10 11.13 11.71
N ILE A 331 18.21 10.17 10.79
CA ILE A 331 19.29 10.19 9.79
C ILE A 331 18.85 11.01 8.60
N LEU A 332 19.80 11.75 8.02
CA LEU A 332 19.62 12.37 6.72
C LEU A 332 20.06 11.40 5.63
N ILE A 333 19.21 11.24 4.61
CA ILE A 333 19.49 10.44 3.43
C ILE A 333 19.93 11.38 2.30
N PRO A 334 21.09 11.14 1.67
CA PRO A 334 21.51 11.95 0.53
C PRO A 334 20.47 11.90 -0.60
N MET A 335 20.15 13.07 -1.15
CA MET A 335 19.16 13.21 -2.21
C MET A 335 19.79 13.68 -3.51
N ASN A 336 19.23 13.18 -4.63
CA ASN A 336 19.51 13.66 -5.97
C ASN A 336 18.18 14.05 -6.62
N GLU A 337 17.92 15.36 -6.65
CA GLU A 337 16.67 15.96 -7.16
C GLU A 337 16.47 15.74 -8.65
N GLU A 338 17.52 15.87 -9.45
CA GLU A 338 17.48 15.64 -10.90
C GLU A 338 17.10 14.19 -11.22
N LEU A 339 17.72 13.25 -10.49
CA LEU A 339 17.39 11.84 -10.59
C LEU A 339 15.94 11.58 -10.15
N ALA A 340 15.49 12.12 -9.01
CA ALA A 340 14.12 11.95 -8.55
C ALA A 340 13.09 12.45 -9.58
N THR A 341 13.34 13.61 -10.19
CA THR A 341 12.52 14.19 -11.25
C THR A 341 12.48 13.27 -12.47
N THR A 342 13.64 12.76 -12.89
CA THR A 342 13.78 11.85 -14.04
C THR A 342 13.01 10.54 -13.81
N LEU A 343 13.17 9.92 -12.64
CA LEU A 343 12.48 8.67 -12.28
C LEU A 343 10.97 8.86 -12.26
N ARG A 344 10.49 9.99 -11.72
CA ARG A 344 9.05 10.30 -11.68
C ARG A 344 8.47 10.54 -13.08
N ALA A 345 9.18 11.27 -13.94
CA ALA A 345 8.77 11.51 -15.31
C ALA A 345 8.68 10.19 -16.10
N GLN A 346 9.72 9.34 -15.99
CA GLN A 346 9.74 8.04 -16.64
C GLN A 346 8.63 7.11 -16.12
N TYR A 347 8.30 7.14 -14.83
CA TYR A 347 7.16 6.38 -14.29
C TYR A 347 5.84 6.71 -15.00
N PHE A 348 5.58 7.99 -15.27
CA PHE A 348 4.37 8.38 -16.02
C PHE A 348 4.45 8.04 -17.50
N ALA A 349 5.64 8.01 -18.11
CA ALA A 349 5.83 7.49 -19.45
C ALA A 349 5.49 5.99 -19.54
N GLU A 350 5.96 5.19 -18.56
CA GLU A 350 5.59 3.77 -18.43
C GLU A 350 4.10 3.56 -18.18
N ALA A 351 3.45 4.48 -17.46
CA ALA A 351 2.00 4.41 -17.21
C ALA A 351 1.17 4.76 -18.45
N ALA A 352 1.68 5.63 -19.33
CA ALA A 352 1.00 6.01 -20.56
C ALA A 352 1.06 4.90 -21.63
N SER A 353 2.07 4.01 -21.54
CA SER A 353 2.24 2.86 -22.42
C SER A 353 1.64 1.55 -21.87
N SER A 354 1.05 1.57 -20.67
CA SER A 354 0.57 0.38 -19.93
C SER A 354 -0.86 -0.03 -20.20
#